data_AF-A0A1M7FCV8-F1
#
_entry.id   AF-A0A1M7FCV8-F1
#
_cell.length_a   1.000
_cell.length_b   1.000
_cell.length_c   1.000
_cell.angle_alpha   90.00
_cell.angle_beta   90.00
_cell.angle_gamma   90.00
#
_symmetry.space_group_name_H-M   'P 1'
#
loop_
_entity.id
_entity.type
_entity.pdbx_description
1 polymer ?
#
loop_
_entity_poly.entity_id
_entity_poly.type
_entity_poly.pdbx_seq_one_letter_code
_entity_poly.pdbx_strand_id
1 'polypeptide(L)'
;MEIILHLGAHRTASTSLQHYLRRNAGVLGRGGIEVWEPRKTRDGLLSGVIAEPGLRDAPGQLSRARGRIALHLHKAEAAGMAVLLVSDENMLGAPRRNLRDGALYAGAGLRMARFAEAFGGRVSRVVLSVRGLDSYWASVLAYSVLRGHRIPLAAQIAALASSPRSWRDVITDLACALPGAEIIVLTHEQSASRPVQRLAVMTGRPEAEMPRAHAREWLNRAPMLGDLRRAVAARGGDPARLGEGEDDARWQPFTRAQSAALSEVYADDLFWLRAGADGLATLFEETGPAKAGTHPPAGQTTRGHRNGIEERRLA
;
A
#
# COMPACT_ATOMS: atom_id res chain seq x y z
N MET A 1 -12.11 -12.82 -18.36
CA MET A 1 -11.18 -12.83 -17.21
C MET A 1 -11.07 -11.42 -16.64
N GLU A 2 -11.28 -11.28 -15.34
CA GLU A 2 -11.10 -10.04 -14.57
C GLU A 2 -9.60 -9.79 -14.30
N ILE A 3 -9.12 -8.55 -14.38
CA ILE A 3 -7.71 -8.19 -14.11
C ILE A 3 -7.64 -7.21 -12.94
N ILE A 4 -7.01 -7.66 -11.87
CA ILE A 4 -6.95 -6.96 -10.59
C ILE A 4 -5.51 -6.59 -10.29
N LEU A 5 -5.24 -5.29 -10.13
CA LEU A 5 -3.93 -4.79 -9.71
C LEU A 5 -3.94 -4.52 -8.20
N HIS A 6 -3.29 -5.39 -7.43
CA HIS A 6 -2.98 -5.11 -6.03
C HIS A 6 -1.67 -4.31 -5.95
N LEU A 7 -1.81 -3.01 -5.71
CA LEU A 7 -0.71 -2.04 -5.63
C LEU A 7 -0.12 -1.93 -4.21
N GLY A 8 -0.81 -2.47 -3.20
CA GLY A 8 -0.51 -2.41 -1.76
C GLY A 8 0.71 -1.59 -1.37
N ALA A 9 0.51 -0.38 -0.84
CA ALA A 9 1.62 0.51 -0.56
C ALA A 9 2.70 -0.20 0.28
N HIS A 10 3.96 0.12 0.03
CA HIS A 10 5.05 -0.47 0.80
C HIS A 10 4.79 -0.38 2.30
N ARG A 11 5.24 -1.40 3.05
CA ARG A 11 5.06 -1.48 4.50
C ARG A 11 3.59 -1.67 4.95
N THR A 12 2.71 -2.15 4.07
CA THR A 12 1.32 -2.54 4.38
C THR A 12 1.06 -4.06 4.33
N ALA A 13 2.05 -4.84 4.78
CA ALA A 13 2.01 -6.32 4.78
C ALA A 13 1.84 -6.95 3.37
N SER A 14 2.30 -6.28 2.31
CA SER A 14 2.31 -6.83 0.95
C SER A 14 3.14 -8.11 0.83
N THR A 15 4.30 -8.18 1.50
CA THR A 15 5.15 -9.39 1.48
C THR A 15 4.46 -10.61 2.09
N SER A 16 3.81 -10.46 3.25
CA SER A 16 3.06 -11.55 3.89
C SER A 16 1.96 -12.06 2.96
N LEU A 17 1.20 -11.13 2.34
CA LEU A 17 0.17 -11.49 1.37
C LEU A 17 0.75 -12.21 0.15
N GLN A 18 1.80 -11.68 -0.47
CA GLN A 18 2.46 -12.30 -1.64
C GLN A 18 3.03 -13.68 -1.31
N HIS A 19 3.54 -13.88 -0.10
CA HIS A 19 3.96 -15.20 0.36
C HIS A 19 2.76 -16.15 0.46
N TYR A 20 1.69 -15.73 1.13
CA TYR A 20 0.44 -16.48 1.22
C TYR A 20 -0.09 -16.86 -0.18
N LEU A 21 -0.16 -15.91 -1.12
CA LEU A 21 -0.62 -16.16 -2.49
C LEU A 21 0.25 -17.19 -3.20
N ARG A 22 1.59 -17.06 -3.09
CA ARG A 22 2.54 -17.98 -3.71
C ARG A 22 2.39 -19.40 -3.20
N ARG A 23 2.29 -19.56 -1.86
CA ARG A 23 2.14 -20.88 -1.25
C ARG A 23 0.82 -21.55 -1.61
N ASN A 24 -0.19 -20.77 -1.98
CA ASN A 24 -1.51 -21.27 -2.34
C ASN A 24 -1.81 -21.23 -3.85
N ALA A 25 -0.83 -20.89 -4.70
CA ALA A 25 -1.05 -20.68 -6.13
C ALA A 25 -1.74 -21.86 -6.84
N GLY A 26 -1.42 -23.11 -6.48
CA GLY A 26 -2.08 -24.28 -7.05
C GLY A 26 -3.54 -24.45 -6.64
N VAL A 27 -3.89 -24.10 -5.39
CA VAL A 27 -5.28 -24.12 -4.91
C VAL A 27 -6.08 -23.00 -5.57
N LEU A 28 -5.51 -21.80 -5.62
CA LEU A 28 -6.11 -20.63 -6.28
C LEU A 28 -6.34 -20.87 -7.77
N GLY A 29 -5.36 -21.46 -8.46
CA GLY A 29 -5.47 -21.80 -9.88
C GLY A 29 -6.61 -22.79 -10.17
N ARG A 30 -6.82 -23.81 -9.32
CA ARG A 30 -8.00 -24.70 -9.44
C ARG A 30 -9.32 -23.97 -9.22
N GLY A 31 -9.32 -22.90 -8.42
CA GLY A 31 -10.45 -21.99 -8.28
C GLY A 31 -10.57 -20.96 -9.40
N GLY A 32 -9.74 -21.00 -10.43
CA GLY A 32 -9.74 -20.05 -11.55
C GLY A 32 -9.14 -18.68 -11.21
N ILE A 33 -8.25 -18.60 -10.22
CA ILE A 33 -7.50 -17.40 -9.86
C ILE A 33 -6.02 -17.61 -10.20
N GLU A 34 -5.52 -16.90 -11.21
CA GLU A 34 -4.09 -16.80 -11.47
C GLU A 34 -3.49 -15.65 -10.67
N VAL A 35 -2.28 -15.86 -10.13
CA VAL A 35 -1.54 -14.82 -9.40
C VAL A 35 -0.23 -14.50 -10.09
N TRP A 36 0.00 -13.22 -10.37
CA TRP A 36 1.32 -12.67 -10.72
C TRP A 36 1.86 -11.89 -9.52
N GLU A 37 2.87 -12.45 -8.86
CA GLU A 37 3.55 -11.85 -7.70
C GLU A 37 4.99 -11.44 -8.07
N PRO A 38 5.74 -10.72 -7.21
CA PRO A 38 7.07 -10.18 -7.52
C PRO A 38 8.04 -11.12 -8.23
N ARG A 39 8.05 -12.43 -7.92
CA ARG A 39 8.94 -13.37 -8.62
C ARG A 39 8.62 -13.52 -10.10
N LYS A 40 7.36 -13.32 -10.51
CA LYS A 40 6.92 -13.38 -11.91
C LYS A 40 6.91 -11.98 -12.54
N THR A 41 6.39 -10.98 -11.85
CA THR A 41 6.31 -9.60 -12.38
C THR A 41 7.68 -8.99 -12.64
N ARG A 42 8.68 -9.33 -11.80
CA ARG A 42 10.05 -8.81 -11.87
C ARG A 42 11.00 -9.70 -12.67
N ASP A 43 10.57 -10.88 -13.11
CA ASP A 43 11.32 -11.79 -13.99
C ASP A 43 11.01 -11.51 -15.47
N GLY A 44 11.18 -10.25 -15.89
CA GLY A 44 11.02 -9.84 -17.29
C GLY A 44 9.58 -9.55 -17.76
N LEU A 45 8.56 -10.03 -17.03
CA LEU A 45 7.15 -9.87 -17.43
C LEU A 45 6.77 -8.39 -17.61
N LEU A 46 7.03 -7.55 -16.60
CA LEU A 46 6.68 -6.13 -16.62
C LEU A 46 7.83 -5.21 -17.09
N SER A 47 8.95 -5.75 -17.55
CA SER A 47 10.11 -4.94 -17.98
C SER A 47 9.75 -3.98 -19.12
N GLY A 48 10.18 -2.71 -19.02
CA GLY A 48 9.87 -1.70 -20.04
C GLY A 48 8.43 -1.16 -20.01
N VAL A 49 7.56 -1.62 -19.08
CA VAL A 49 6.32 -0.90 -18.80
C VAL A 49 6.66 0.49 -18.29
N ILE A 50 7.54 0.59 -17.29
CA ILE A 50 8.21 1.83 -16.94
C ILE A 50 9.49 1.89 -17.76
N ALA A 51 9.71 3.00 -18.47
CA ALA A 51 10.88 3.16 -19.31
C ALA A 51 12.17 3.14 -18.46
N GLU A 52 13.14 2.37 -18.91
CA GLU A 52 14.49 2.30 -18.35
C GLU A 52 15.50 2.84 -19.37
N PRO A 53 16.65 3.39 -18.94
CA PRO A 53 17.71 3.74 -19.85
C PRO A 53 18.16 2.53 -20.67
N GLY A 54 18.30 2.68 -21.99
CA GLY A 54 18.71 1.58 -22.86
C GLY A 54 18.62 1.92 -24.34
N LEU A 55 18.88 0.92 -25.19
CA LEU A 55 18.93 1.06 -26.65
C LEU A 55 17.57 1.38 -27.30
N ARG A 56 16.46 1.06 -26.62
CA ARG A 56 15.10 1.37 -27.10
C ARG A 56 14.56 2.59 -26.41
N ASP A 57 13.83 3.40 -27.16
CA ASP A 57 13.05 4.50 -26.63
C ASP A 57 11.88 4.03 -25.74
N ALA A 58 11.29 4.96 -24.99
CA ALA A 58 10.21 4.65 -24.06
C ALA A 58 8.95 4.02 -24.72
N PRO A 59 8.53 4.46 -25.93
CA PRO A 59 7.44 3.80 -26.66
C PRO A 59 7.78 2.38 -27.11
N GLY A 60 8.98 2.14 -27.65
CA GLY A 60 9.41 0.81 -28.09
C GLY A 60 9.51 -0.20 -26.93
N GLN A 61 9.95 0.26 -25.75
CA GLN A 61 9.94 -0.55 -24.53
C GLN A 61 8.52 -0.95 -24.11
N LEU A 62 7.59 0.02 -24.14
CA LEU A 62 6.20 -0.20 -23.75
C LEU A 62 5.48 -1.15 -24.71
N SER A 63 5.66 -0.97 -26.02
CA SER A 63 5.11 -1.86 -27.05
C SER A 63 5.53 -3.31 -26.83
N ARG A 64 6.81 -3.54 -26.55
CA ARG A 64 7.31 -4.88 -26.19
C ARG A 64 6.72 -5.42 -24.90
N ALA A 65 6.56 -4.58 -23.88
CA ALA A 65 5.95 -4.99 -22.61
C ALA A 65 4.49 -5.40 -22.80
N ARG A 66 3.72 -4.61 -23.55
CA ARG A 66 2.33 -4.89 -23.93
C ARG A 66 2.22 -6.23 -24.66
N GLY A 67 3.09 -6.50 -25.64
CA GLY A 67 3.10 -7.79 -26.34
C GLY A 67 3.35 -8.99 -25.42
N ARG A 68 4.30 -8.87 -24.47
CA ARG A 68 4.55 -9.93 -23.48
C ARG A 68 3.38 -10.13 -22.53
N ILE A 69 2.83 -9.05 -21.99
CA ILE A 69 1.65 -9.11 -21.11
C ILE A 69 0.48 -9.75 -21.85
N ALA A 70 0.19 -9.33 -23.08
CA ALA A 70 -0.88 -9.89 -23.90
C ALA A 70 -0.73 -11.40 -24.12
N LEU A 71 0.49 -11.89 -24.38
CA LEU A 71 0.76 -13.32 -24.50
C LEU A 71 0.44 -14.08 -23.20
N HIS A 72 0.81 -13.53 -22.05
CA HIS A 72 0.51 -14.15 -20.76
C HIS A 72 -0.98 -14.08 -20.41
N LEU A 73 -1.66 -12.99 -20.75
CA LEU A 73 -3.12 -12.87 -20.59
C LEU A 73 -3.84 -13.92 -21.45
N HIS A 74 -3.43 -14.09 -22.71
CA HIS A 74 -4.01 -15.09 -23.60
C HIS A 74 -3.82 -16.52 -23.06
N LYS A 75 -2.65 -16.83 -22.50
CA LYS A 75 -2.40 -18.13 -21.84
C LYS A 75 -3.30 -18.35 -20.62
N ALA A 76 -3.49 -17.32 -19.79
CA ALA A 76 -4.38 -17.38 -18.63
C ALA A 76 -5.83 -17.63 -19.06
N GLU A 77 -6.30 -16.92 -20.09
CA GLU A 77 -7.63 -17.07 -20.66
C GLU A 77 -7.84 -18.47 -21.27
N ALA A 78 -6.86 -18.97 -22.04
CA ALA A 78 -6.90 -20.31 -22.61
C ALA A 78 -6.89 -21.41 -21.53
N ALA A 79 -6.28 -21.15 -20.37
CA ALA A 79 -6.32 -22.01 -19.20
C ALA A 79 -7.64 -21.90 -18.40
N GLY A 80 -8.60 -21.08 -18.85
CA GLY A 80 -9.90 -20.92 -18.20
C GLY A 80 -9.86 -20.09 -16.92
N MET A 81 -8.83 -19.25 -16.72
CA MET A 81 -8.74 -18.40 -15.53
C MET A 81 -9.84 -17.33 -15.56
N ALA A 82 -10.60 -17.27 -14.47
CA ALA A 82 -11.66 -16.28 -14.28
C ALA A 82 -11.10 -14.94 -13.80
N VAL A 83 -10.09 -14.98 -12.93
CA VAL A 83 -9.45 -13.81 -12.32
C VAL A 83 -7.93 -13.89 -12.48
N LEU A 84 -7.32 -12.77 -12.87
CA LEU A 84 -5.90 -12.54 -12.73
C LEU A 84 -5.65 -11.49 -11.64
N LEU A 85 -4.95 -11.88 -10.58
CA LEU A 85 -4.47 -10.98 -9.53
C LEU A 85 -2.97 -10.67 -9.72
N VAL A 86 -2.65 -9.43 -10.04
CA VAL A 86 -1.27 -8.93 -10.14
C VAL A 86 -0.93 -8.17 -8.86
N SER A 87 -0.07 -8.73 -8.01
CA SER A 87 0.30 -8.16 -6.72
C SER A 87 1.76 -7.68 -6.71
N ASP A 88 2.00 -6.41 -7.02
CA ASP A 88 3.35 -5.83 -6.96
C ASP A 88 3.31 -4.35 -6.57
N GLU A 89 3.80 -4.06 -5.36
CA GLU A 89 3.86 -2.70 -4.81
C GLU A 89 4.75 -1.76 -5.62
N ASN A 90 5.72 -2.28 -6.38
CA ASN A 90 6.60 -1.47 -7.20
C ASN A 90 5.88 -0.84 -8.39
N MET A 91 4.68 -1.29 -8.74
CA MET A 91 3.87 -0.62 -9.78
C MET A 91 3.61 0.84 -9.40
N LEU A 92 3.24 1.09 -8.14
CA LEU A 92 2.95 2.44 -7.62
C LEU A 92 4.21 3.32 -7.51
N GLY A 93 5.37 2.72 -7.23
CA GLY A 93 6.65 3.41 -7.06
C GLY A 93 7.51 2.74 -6.01
N ALA A 94 8.65 3.33 -5.65
CA ALA A 94 9.59 2.75 -4.68
C ALA A 94 9.74 3.66 -3.43
N PRO A 95 9.88 3.12 -2.21
CA PRO A 95 10.02 3.93 -0.99
C PRO A 95 11.24 4.84 -1.02
N ARG A 96 12.34 4.39 -1.65
CA ARG A 96 13.53 5.22 -1.84
C ARG A 96 13.22 6.52 -2.61
N ARG A 97 12.30 6.43 -3.57
CA ARG A 97 11.86 7.58 -4.36
C ARG A 97 10.96 8.47 -3.53
N ASN A 98 10.06 7.89 -2.72
CA ASN A 98 9.23 8.66 -1.79
C ASN A 98 10.10 9.46 -0.80
N LEU A 99 11.16 8.86 -0.25
CA LEU A 99 12.11 9.56 0.62
C LEU A 99 12.89 10.66 -0.10
N ARG A 100 13.34 10.41 -1.33
CA ARG A 100 14.07 11.40 -2.15
C ARG A 100 13.19 12.58 -2.53
N ASP A 101 11.95 12.30 -2.94
CA ASP A 101 11.00 13.30 -3.42
C ASP A 101 10.26 13.96 -2.24
N GLY A 102 10.43 13.47 -1.00
CA GLY A 102 9.78 13.99 0.20
C GLY A 102 8.26 13.82 0.22
N ALA A 103 7.71 12.92 -0.60
CA ALA A 103 6.28 12.84 -0.88
C ALA A 103 5.82 11.41 -1.17
N LEU A 104 4.55 11.11 -0.90
CA LEU A 104 3.96 9.80 -1.16
C LEU A 104 3.79 9.54 -2.66
N TYR A 105 4.59 8.67 -3.26
CA TYR A 105 4.42 8.19 -4.64
C TYR A 105 4.12 9.32 -5.64
N ALA A 106 4.98 10.35 -5.69
CA ALA A 106 4.75 11.57 -6.48
C ALA A 106 4.55 11.33 -8.00
N GLY A 107 4.90 10.14 -8.52
CA GLY A 107 4.68 9.76 -9.90
C GLY A 107 3.60 8.69 -10.10
N ALA A 108 2.70 8.47 -9.13
CA ALA A 108 1.72 7.38 -9.17
C ALA A 108 0.86 7.42 -10.44
N GLY A 109 0.27 8.58 -10.77
CA GLY A 109 -0.61 8.72 -11.95
C GLY A 109 0.08 8.34 -13.26
N LEU A 110 1.23 8.95 -13.57
CA LEU A 110 2.00 8.64 -14.79
C LEU A 110 2.42 7.17 -14.87
N ARG A 111 2.78 6.56 -13.74
CA ARG A 111 3.15 5.15 -13.70
C ARG A 111 1.95 4.26 -13.99
N MET A 112 0.83 4.54 -13.35
CA MET A 112 -0.37 3.73 -13.50
C MET A 112 -1.02 3.88 -14.87
N ALA A 113 -0.91 5.04 -15.52
CA ALA A 113 -1.34 5.21 -16.91
C ALA A 113 -0.54 4.29 -17.85
N ARG A 114 0.77 4.14 -17.62
CA ARG A 114 1.61 3.20 -18.39
C ARG A 114 1.24 1.74 -18.13
N PHE A 115 0.90 1.38 -16.89
CA PHE A 115 0.37 0.04 -16.61
C PHE A 115 -0.99 -0.17 -17.28
N ALA A 116 -1.90 0.81 -17.25
CA ALA A 116 -3.18 0.75 -17.96
C ALA A 116 -2.97 0.44 -19.44
N GLU A 117 -2.07 1.17 -20.10
CA GLU A 117 -1.73 0.95 -21.51
C GLU A 117 -1.09 -0.44 -21.74
N ALA A 118 -0.17 -0.86 -20.87
CA ALA A 118 0.50 -2.16 -20.98
C ALA A 118 -0.46 -3.34 -20.84
N PHE A 119 -1.52 -3.20 -20.02
CA PHE A 119 -2.61 -4.17 -19.89
C PHE A 119 -3.73 -3.95 -20.92
N GLY A 120 -3.57 -3.01 -21.86
CA GLY A 120 -4.54 -2.74 -22.93
C GLY A 120 -5.86 -2.14 -22.44
N GLY A 121 -5.85 -1.38 -21.34
CA GLY A 121 -7.05 -0.78 -20.75
C GLY A 121 -7.98 -1.79 -20.07
N ARG A 122 -7.54 -3.03 -19.86
CA ARG A 122 -8.37 -4.14 -19.35
C ARG A 122 -8.38 -4.30 -17.84
N VAL A 123 -7.74 -3.39 -17.11
CA VAL A 123 -7.71 -3.42 -15.64
C VAL A 123 -9.10 -3.07 -15.12
N SER A 124 -9.75 -4.02 -14.45
CA SER A 124 -11.11 -3.85 -13.93
C SER A 124 -11.12 -3.34 -12.49
N ARG A 125 -10.10 -3.68 -11.70
CA ARG A 125 -10.01 -3.32 -10.29
C ARG A 125 -8.58 -3.00 -9.87
N VAL A 126 -8.44 -2.01 -9.01
CA VAL A 126 -7.22 -1.65 -8.31
C VAL A 126 -7.47 -1.79 -6.82
N VAL A 127 -6.52 -2.41 -6.11
CA VAL A 127 -6.58 -2.52 -4.66
C VAL A 127 -5.36 -1.85 -4.04
N LEU A 128 -5.60 -0.79 -3.28
CA LEU A 128 -4.59 -0.02 -2.57
C LEU A 128 -4.72 -0.28 -1.07
N SER A 129 -3.62 -0.67 -0.44
CA SER A 129 -3.53 -0.68 1.03
C SER A 129 -2.84 0.60 1.50
N VAL A 130 -3.51 1.35 2.40
CA VAL A 130 -3.00 2.58 3.04
C VAL A 130 -2.65 2.32 4.50
N ARG A 131 -1.97 3.27 5.14
CA ARG A 131 -1.50 3.16 6.53
C ARG A 131 -1.36 4.55 7.14
N GLY A 132 -1.52 4.67 8.46
CA GLY A 132 -1.24 5.91 9.20
C GLY A 132 0.11 6.49 8.81
N LEU A 133 0.11 7.77 8.41
CA LEU A 133 1.26 8.38 7.73
C LEU A 133 2.51 8.43 8.61
N ASP A 134 2.34 8.71 9.90
CA ASP A 134 3.39 8.66 10.91
C ASP A 134 4.07 7.28 10.94
N SER A 135 3.26 6.22 10.99
CA SER A 135 3.72 4.84 11.10
C SER A 135 4.23 4.30 9.77
N TYR A 136 3.72 4.80 8.64
CA TYR A 136 4.22 4.52 7.29
C TYR A 136 5.63 5.08 7.12
N TRP A 137 5.81 6.38 7.35
CA TRP A 137 7.11 7.04 7.18
C TRP A 137 8.14 6.50 8.15
N ALA A 138 7.78 6.30 9.42
CA ALA A 138 8.66 5.66 10.40
C ALA A 138 9.11 4.27 9.92
N SER A 139 8.20 3.47 9.36
CA SER A 139 8.53 2.14 8.85
C SER A 139 9.40 2.18 7.60
N VAL A 140 9.20 3.15 6.70
CA VAL A 140 10.03 3.36 5.51
C VAL A 140 11.44 3.81 5.90
N LEU A 141 11.56 4.77 6.83
CA LEU A 141 12.84 5.23 7.36
C LEU A 141 13.59 4.10 8.07
N ALA A 142 12.92 3.35 8.96
CA ALA A 142 13.50 2.21 9.65
C ALA A 142 14.05 1.18 8.66
N TYR A 143 13.27 0.84 7.63
CA TYR A 143 13.73 -0.07 6.58
C TYR A 143 14.93 0.49 5.81
N SER A 144 14.93 1.79 5.48
CA SER A 144 16.04 2.46 4.80
C SER A 144 17.33 2.40 5.63
N VAL A 145 17.24 2.74 6.92
CA VAL A 145 18.39 2.69 7.85
C VAL A 145 18.93 1.27 7.99
N LEU A 146 18.06 0.27 8.13
CA LEU A 146 18.46 -1.14 8.19
C LEU A 146 19.21 -1.58 6.92
N ARG A 147 18.82 -1.05 5.76
CA ARG A 147 19.44 -1.35 4.45
C ARG A 147 20.75 -0.60 4.17
N GLY A 148 21.29 0.14 5.14
CA GLY A 148 22.59 0.81 5.01
C GLY A 148 22.51 2.32 4.80
N HIS A 149 21.32 2.90 4.66
CA HIS A 149 21.19 4.35 4.47
C HIS A 149 21.47 5.11 5.77
N ARG A 150 21.92 6.36 5.64
CA ARG A 150 22.18 7.25 6.77
C ARG A 150 20.90 7.50 7.58
N ILE A 151 21.06 7.72 8.88
CA ILE A 151 19.97 8.22 9.73
C ILE A 151 19.56 9.60 9.20
N PRO A 152 18.26 9.84 8.93
CA PRO A 152 17.77 11.10 8.39
C PRO A 152 18.09 12.26 9.33
N LEU A 153 18.31 13.44 8.76
CA LEU A 153 18.45 14.69 9.50
C LEU A 153 17.09 15.21 9.97
N ALA A 154 17.07 15.99 11.04
CA ALA A 154 15.85 16.60 11.57
C ALA A 154 15.07 17.39 10.51
N ALA A 155 15.76 18.11 9.62
CA ALA A 155 15.15 18.84 8.52
C ALA A 155 14.44 17.91 7.50
N GLN A 156 15.00 16.73 7.24
CA GLN A 156 14.38 15.73 6.34
C GLN A 156 13.13 15.11 6.99
N ILE A 157 13.18 14.83 8.30
CA ILE A 157 12.03 14.35 9.07
C ILE A 157 10.92 15.42 9.07
N ALA A 158 11.28 16.68 9.33
CA ALA A 158 10.34 17.80 9.31
C ALA A 158 9.67 17.97 7.93
N ALA A 159 10.44 17.89 6.85
CA ALA A 159 9.90 17.99 5.49
C ALA A 159 8.90 16.87 5.17
N LEU A 160 9.14 15.63 5.63
CA LEU A 160 8.19 14.52 5.48
C LEU A 160 6.92 14.76 6.31
N ALA A 161 7.07 15.28 7.53
CA ALA A 161 5.95 15.58 8.42
C ALA A 161 5.05 16.73 7.93
N SER A 162 5.62 17.67 7.16
CA SER A 162 4.91 18.81 6.58
C SER A 162 4.56 18.63 5.10
N SER A 163 4.71 17.43 4.53
CA SER A 163 4.34 17.16 3.14
C SER A 163 2.84 17.40 2.95
N PRO A 164 2.42 18.24 1.99
CA PRO A 164 0.99 18.48 1.73
C PRO A 164 0.32 17.26 1.09
N ARG A 165 1.10 16.34 0.51
CA ARG A 165 0.60 15.19 -0.22
C ARG A 165 0.20 14.05 0.72
N SER A 166 -1.02 13.54 0.57
CA SER A 166 -1.63 12.49 1.40
C SER A 166 -2.03 11.25 0.57
N TRP A 167 -2.73 10.28 1.19
CA TRP A 167 -3.28 9.14 0.45
C TRP A 167 -4.40 9.55 -0.49
N ARG A 168 -5.14 10.61 -0.18
CA ARG A 168 -6.16 11.18 -1.07
C ARG A 168 -5.58 11.51 -2.43
N ASP A 169 -4.44 12.22 -2.47
CA ASP A 169 -3.79 12.57 -3.74
C ASP A 169 -3.33 11.33 -4.52
N VAL A 170 -2.83 10.30 -3.83
CA VAL A 170 -2.45 9.05 -4.47
C VAL A 170 -3.68 8.37 -5.07
N ILE A 171 -4.81 8.35 -4.37
CA ILE A 171 -6.05 7.74 -4.86
C ILE A 171 -6.62 8.53 -6.04
N THR A 172 -6.60 9.86 -5.99
CA THR A 172 -7.00 10.72 -7.11
C THR A 172 -6.13 10.45 -8.35
N ASP A 173 -4.80 10.35 -8.18
CA ASP A 173 -3.89 9.97 -9.27
C ASP A 173 -4.24 8.61 -9.89
N LEU A 174 -4.61 7.62 -9.06
CA LEU A 174 -5.03 6.29 -9.54
C LEU A 174 -6.33 6.39 -10.34
N ALA A 175 -7.32 7.12 -9.85
CA ALA A 175 -8.61 7.29 -10.53
C ALA A 175 -8.44 7.99 -11.89
N CYS A 176 -7.58 9.01 -11.97
CA CYS A 176 -7.25 9.67 -13.23
C CYS A 176 -6.51 8.74 -14.21
N ALA A 177 -5.62 7.88 -13.72
CA ALA A 177 -4.80 7.01 -14.54
C ALA A 177 -5.53 5.76 -15.06
N LEU A 178 -6.57 5.31 -14.35
CA LEU A 178 -7.31 4.07 -14.62
C LEU A 178 -8.82 4.37 -14.66
N PRO A 179 -9.29 5.19 -15.62
CA PRO A 179 -10.69 5.53 -15.72
C PRO A 179 -11.52 4.27 -15.96
N GLY A 180 -12.51 4.03 -15.09
CA GLY A 180 -13.39 2.86 -15.17
C GLY A 180 -12.93 1.64 -14.37
N ALA A 181 -11.73 1.63 -13.80
CA ALA A 181 -11.34 0.61 -12.83
C ALA A 181 -11.93 0.92 -11.45
N GLU A 182 -12.51 -0.08 -10.79
CA GLU A 182 -12.94 0.05 -9.40
C GLU A 182 -11.71 0.20 -8.50
N ILE A 183 -11.69 1.20 -7.61
CA ILE A 183 -10.62 1.37 -6.62
C ILE A 183 -11.13 0.95 -5.24
N ILE A 184 -10.55 -0.13 -4.70
CA ILE A 184 -10.79 -0.57 -3.33
C ILE A 184 -9.61 -0.16 -2.46
N VAL A 185 -9.91 0.51 -1.35
CA VAL A 185 -8.93 0.92 -0.34
C VAL A 185 -9.06 0.03 0.90
N LEU A 186 -7.94 -0.50 1.36
CA LEU A 186 -7.81 -1.27 2.60
C LEU A 186 -6.91 -0.51 3.57
N THR A 187 -7.21 -0.53 4.86
CA THR A 187 -6.28 0.00 5.87
C THR A 187 -5.32 -1.09 6.34
N HIS A 188 -4.05 -0.73 6.56
CA HIS A 188 -3.06 -1.65 7.13
C HIS A 188 -3.48 -2.11 8.52
N GLU A 189 -3.99 -1.19 9.32
CA GLU A 189 -4.36 -1.39 10.71
C GLU A 189 -5.41 -2.50 10.88
N GLN A 190 -6.39 -2.57 9.96
CA GLN A 190 -7.45 -3.58 10.02
C GLN A 190 -7.11 -4.85 9.21
N SER A 191 -6.35 -4.73 8.12
CA SER A 191 -6.23 -5.83 7.14
C SER A 191 -4.90 -6.60 7.17
N ALA A 192 -3.84 -6.06 7.79
CA ALA A 192 -2.48 -6.59 7.67
C ALA A 192 -2.34 -8.08 8.05
N SER A 193 -3.05 -8.49 9.09
CA SER A 193 -3.04 -9.85 9.65
C SER A 193 -4.09 -10.78 9.02
N ARG A 194 -4.83 -10.31 8.01
CA ARG A 194 -6.02 -11.00 7.45
C ARG A 194 -5.86 -11.27 5.96
N PRO A 195 -4.84 -12.04 5.51
CA PRO A 195 -4.60 -12.26 4.08
C PRO A 195 -5.76 -12.99 3.37
N VAL A 196 -6.51 -13.84 4.08
CA VAL A 196 -7.69 -14.55 3.57
C VAL A 196 -8.80 -13.57 3.20
N GLN A 197 -9.18 -12.69 4.13
CA GLN A 197 -10.16 -11.63 3.91
C GLN A 197 -9.69 -10.66 2.82
N ARG A 198 -8.42 -10.25 2.84
CA ARG A 198 -7.84 -9.38 1.80
C ARG A 198 -8.03 -9.97 0.42
N LEU A 199 -7.73 -11.27 0.25
CA LEU A 199 -7.90 -11.93 -1.04
C LEU A 199 -9.38 -11.99 -1.43
N ALA A 200 -10.26 -12.35 -0.49
CA ALA A 200 -11.71 -12.40 -0.72
C ALA A 200 -12.25 -11.06 -1.26
N VAL A 201 -11.88 -9.96 -0.59
CA VAL A 201 -12.23 -8.59 -1.01
C VAL A 201 -11.64 -8.24 -2.36
N MET A 202 -10.34 -8.53 -2.57
CA MET A 202 -9.67 -8.26 -3.85
C MET A 202 -10.40 -8.94 -5.01
N THR A 203 -10.80 -10.20 -4.84
CA THR A 203 -11.43 -11.00 -5.91
C THR A 203 -12.96 -10.91 -5.96
N GLY A 204 -13.60 -10.23 -5.00
CA GLY A 204 -15.06 -10.22 -4.88
C GLY A 204 -15.67 -11.60 -4.62
N ARG A 205 -14.92 -12.51 -3.99
CA ARG A 205 -15.34 -13.91 -3.76
C ARG A 205 -15.56 -14.19 -2.28
N PRO A 206 -16.41 -15.18 -1.92
CA PRO A 206 -16.62 -15.55 -0.53
C PRO A 206 -15.31 -15.92 0.18
N GLU A 207 -15.13 -15.44 1.40
CA GLU A 207 -13.94 -15.77 2.20
C GLU A 207 -13.80 -17.28 2.43
N ALA A 208 -14.93 -18.01 2.47
CA ALA A 208 -14.95 -19.46 2.61
C ALA A 208 -14.25 -20.21 1.45
N GLU A 209 -14.16 -19.60 0.26
CA GLU A 209 -13.46 -20.18 -0.89
C GLU A 209 -11.95 -19.92 -0.85
N MET A 210 -11.48 -19.05 0.04
CA MET A 210 -10.07 -18.68 0.12
C MET A 210 -9.29 -19.69 0.97
N PRO A 211 -8.08 -20.10 0.54
CA PRO A 211 -7.28 -21.05 1.29
C PRO A 211 -6.84 -20.45 2.65
N ARG A 212 -6.82 -21.26 3.71
CA ARG A 212 -6.38 -20.81 5.05
C ARG A 212 -4.91 -21.14 5.34
N ALA A 213 -4.31 -22.01 4.54
CA ALA A 213 -2.91 -22.42 4.71
C ALA A 213 -1.98 -21.21 4.53
N HIS A 214 -0.92 -21.13 5.35
CA HIS A 214 0.08 -20.04 5.35
C HIS A 214 -0.49 -18.63 5.66
N ALA A 215 -1.74 -18.52 6.10
CA ALA A 215 -2.39 -17.24 6.41
C ALA A 215 -1.89 -16.56 7.70
N ARG A 216 -1.18 -17.28 8.57
CA ARG A 216 -0.66 -16.75 9.86
C ARG A 216 0.78 -16.23 9.77
N GLU A 217 1.43 -16.38 8.61
CA GLU A 217 2.82 -15.98 8.45
C GLU A 217 2.94 -14.46 8.31
N TRP A 218 3.82 -13.86 9.10
CA TRP A 218 4.06 -12.42 9.07
C TRP A 218 5.52 -12.12 8.72
N LEU A 219 5.74 -11.72 7.48
CA LEU A 219 7.05 -11.44 6.91
C LEU A 219 7.34 -9.93 6.84
N ASN A 220 8.62 -9.57 6.74
CA ASN A 220 9.11 -8.19 6.55
C ASN A 220 8.53 -7.18 7.56
N ARG A 221 8.47 -7.58 8.84
CA ARG A 221 8.16 -6.67 9.95
C ARG A 221 9.13 -5.48 9.96
N ALA A 222 8.72 -4.38 10.55
CA ALA A 222 9.65 -3.29 10.79
C ALA A 222 10.76 -3.77 11.73
N PRO A 223 12.04 -3.44 11.47
CA PRO A 223 13.09 -3.71 12.44
C PRO A 223 12.79 -2.98 13.75
N MET A 224 13.17 -3.59 14.86
CA MET A 224 13.08 -2.93 16.17
C MET A 224 14.27 -1.99 16.37
N LEU A 225 14.17 -1.11 17.35
CA LEU A 225 15.19 -0.09 17.61
C LEU A 225 16.58 -0.70 17.84
N GLY A 226 16.66 -1.84 18.55
CA GLY A 226 17.90 -2.57 18.76
C GLY A 226 18.51 -3.12 17.46
N ASP A 227 17.70 -3.58 16.51
CA ASP A 227 18.17 -4.00 15.19
C ASP A 227 18.81 -2.84 14.43
N LEU A 228 18.18 -1.66 14.49
CA LEU A 228 18.69 -0.45 13.87
C LEU A 228 20.00 0.01 14.51
N ARG A 229 20.07 0.01 15.85
CA ARG A 229 21.28 0.37 16.61
C ARG A 229 22.45 -0.53 16.24
N ARG A 230 22.23 -1.86 16.21
CA ARG A 230 23.24 -2.82 15.74
C ARG A 230 23.67 -2.56 14.30
N ALA A 231 22.72 -2.35 13.38
CA ALA A 231 23.01 -2.11 11.98
C ALA A 231 23.75 -0.79 11.72
N VAL A 232 23.52 0.23 12.56
CA VAL A 232 24.23 1.52 12.51
C VAL A 232 25.64 1.39 13.09
N ALA A 233 25.79 0.74 14.25
CA ALA A 233 27.09 0.51 14.88
C ALA A 233 28.01 -0.34 14.00
N ALA A 234 27.47 -1.42 13.40
CA ALA A 234 28.23 -2.34 12.55
C ALA A 234 28.87 -1.66 11.32
N ARG A 235 28.39 -0.49 10.92
CA ARG A 235 28.94 0.31 9.81
C ARG A 235 29.66 1.59 10.28
N GLY A 236 30.00 1.69 11.55
CA GLY A 236 30.72 2.84 12.13
C GLY A 236 29.89 4.11 12.29
N GLY A 237 28.56 4.02 12.24
CA GLY A 237 27.68 5.14 12.55
C GLY A 237 27.39 5.25 14.04
N ASP A 238 26.89 6.41 14.47
CA ASP A 238 26.48 6.66 15.86
C ASP A 238 25.02 6.22 16.11
N PRO A 239 24.78 5.14 16.90
CA PRO A 239 23.43 4.67 17.22
C PRO A 239 22.63 5.62 18.09
N ALA A 240 23.27 6.52 18.85
CA ALA A 240 22.58 7.48 19.73
C ALA A 240 21.67 8.42 18.93
N ARG A 241 21.99 8.66 17.66
CA ARG A 241 21.17 9.44 16.72
C ARG A 241 19.80 8.82 16.40
N LEU A 242 19.57 7.55 16.74
CA LEU A 242 18.23 6.93 16.62
C LEU A 242 17.29 7.35 17.75
N GLY A 243 17.82 8.00 18.80
CA GLY A 243 17.05 8.44 19.96
C GLY A 243 16.96 7.38 21.07
N GLU A 244 16.21 7.74 22.10
CA GLU A 244 15.95 6.91 23.28
C GLU A 244 14.89 5.83 23.02
N GLY A 245 14.79 4.86 23.91
CA GLY A 245 13.82 3.76 23.86
C GLY A 245 14.45 2.39 24.03
N GLU A 246 13.63 1.41 24.39
CA GLU A 246 14.02 0.00 24.55
C GLU A 246 14.35 -0.64 23.19
N ASP A 247 15.21 -1.65 23.20
CA ASP A 247 15.69 -2.29 21.97
C ASP A 247 14.61 -3.07 21.22
N ASP A 248 13.55 -3.50 21.90
CA ASP A 248 12.37 -4.15 21.34
C ASP A 248 11.25 -3.16 20.94
N ALA A 249 11.45 -1.86 21.20
CA ALA A 249 10.52 -0.82 20.78
C ALA A 249 10.59 -0.54 19.27
N ARG A 250 9.49 -0.03 18.71
CA ARG A 250 9.47 0.51 17.34
C ARG A 250 10.16 1.87 17.31
N TRP A 251 11.00 2.08 16.31
CA TRP A 251 11.62 3.38 16.10
C TRP A 251 10.59 4.41 15.63
N GLN A 252 10.48 5.53 16.35
CA GLN A 252 9.66 6.67 16.00
C GLN A 252 10.54 7.91 15.82
N PRO A 253 10.87 8.32 14.59
CA PRO A 253 11.76 9.47 14.35
C PRO A 253 11.05 10.83 14.48
N PHE A 254 9.72 10.86 14.55
CA PHE A 254 8.94 12.08 14.60
C PHE A 254 8.74 12.57 16.04
N THR A 255 8.71 13.89 16.22
CA THR A 255 8.25 14.48 17.49
C THR A 255 6.76 14.20 17.70
N ARG A 256 6.25 14.42 18.93
CA ARG A 256 4.82 14.30 19.20
C ARG A 256 3.97 15.21 18.30
N ALA A 257 4.40 16.45 18.09
CA ALA A 257 3.70 17.41 17.23
C ALA A 257 3.70 16.95 15.76
N GLN A 258 4.83 16.46 15.25
CA GLN A 258 4.91 15.93 13.88
C GLN A 258 4.05 14.67 13.70
N SER A 259 4.05 13.77 14.69
CA SER A 259 3.22 12.57 14.66
C SER A 259 1.73 12.92 14.68
N ALA A 260 1.34 13.92 15.49
CA ALA A 260 -0.03 14.41 15.55
C ALA A 260 -0.49 15.01 14.20
N ALA A 261 0.33 15.85 13.57
CA ALA A 261 0.03 16.43 12.26
C ALA A 261 -0.15 15.34 11.18
N LEU A 262 0.75 14.35 11.13
CA LEU A 262 0.62 13.22 10.20
C LEU A 262 -0.63 12.36 10.48
N SER A 263 -0.99 12.21 11.75
CA SER A 263 -2.20 11.49 12.15
C SER A 263 -3.47 12.25 11.78
N GLU A 264 -3.48 13.58 11.90
CA GLU A 264 -4.59 14.44 11.48
C GLU A 264 -4.82 14.34 9.97
N VAL A 265 -3.76 14.44 9.16
CA VAL A 265 -3.87 14.26 7.70
C VAL A 265 -4.42 12.87 7.34
N TYR A 266 -3.97 11.82 8.03
CA TYR A 266 -4.52 10.47 7.79
C TYR A 266 -5.98 10.34 8.23
N ALA A 267 -6.37 10.99 9.33
CA ALA A 267 -7.77 11.01 9.77
C ALA A 267 -8.66 11.72 8.75
N ASP A 268 -8.19 12.83 8.15
CA ASP A 268 -8.87 13.54 7.07
C ASP A 268 -8.99 12.68 5.79
N ASP A 269 -7.96 11.92 5.44
CA ASP A 269 -8.02 10.95 4.33
C ASP A 269 -9.09 9.89 4.59
N LEU A 270 -9.12 9.31 5.79
CA LEU A 270 -10.11 8.31 6.18
C LEU A 270 -11.52 8.88 6.25
N PHE A 271 -11.69 10.12 6.73
CA PHE A 271 -12.98 10.79 6.75
C PHE A 271 -13.53 10.97 5.32
N TRP A 272 -12.70 11.46 4.40
CA TRP A 272 -13.06 11.59 2.98
C TRP A 272 -13.40 10.23 2.34
N LEU A 273 -12.61 9.20 2.63
CA LEU A 273 -12.88 7.84 2.18
C LEU A 273 -14.23 7.30 2.67
N ARG A 274 -14.55 7.50 3.95
CA ARG A 274 -15.85 7.11 4.54
C ARG A 274 -17.02 7.94 4.00
N ALA A 275 -16.77 9.18 3.60
CA ALA A 275 -17.74 10.04 2.92
C ALA A 275 -17.97 9.65 1.45
N GLY A 276 -17.36 8.56 0.97
CA GLY A 276 -17.54 8.04 -0.39
C GLY A 276 -16.47 8.48 -1.38
N ALA A 277 -15.41 9.16 -0.93
CA ALA A 277 -14.23 9.52 -1.73
C ALA A 277 -14.55 10.25 -3.04
N ASP A 278 -15.59 11.10 -3.06
CA ASP A 278 -16.13 11.75 -4.26
C ASP A 278 -16.49 10.77 -5.40
N GLY A 279 -16.80 9.52 -5.06
CA GLY A 279 -17.04 8.42 -6.01
C GLY A 279 -15.78 7.81 -6.62
N LEU A 280 -14.58 8.25 -6.22
CA LEU A 280 -13.32 7.77 -6.79
C LEU A 280 -12.87 6.41 -6.26
N ALA A 281 -13.24 6.07 -5.02
CA ALA A 281 -12.81 4.84 -4.36
C ALA A 281 -13.79 4.38 -3.29
N THR A 282 -13.74 3.09 -2.97
CA THR A 282 -14.50 2.49 -1.85
C THR A 282 -13.53 2.05 -0.77
N LEU A 283 -13.73 2.53 0.46
CA LEU A 283 -13.04 2.01 1.64
C LEU A 283 -13.70 0.71 2.09
N PHE A 284 -12.90 -0.34 2.23
CA PHE A 284 -13.35 -1.58 2.84
C PHE A 284 -13.04 -1.57 4.35
N GLU A 285 -14.08 -1.43 5.17
CA GLU A 285 -14.06 -1.64 6.61
C GLU A 285 -14.96 -2.84 6.98
N GLU A 286 -14.68 -3.50 8.11
CA GLU A 286 -15.36 -4.74 8.51
C GLU A 286 -16.85 -4.56 8.81
N THR A 287 -17.28 -3.33 9.11
CA THR A 287 -18.65 -2.89 8.85
C THR A 287 -18.81 -2.81 7.35
N GLY A 288 -19.15 -3.95 6.71
CA GLY A 288 -19.32 -4.09 5.27
C GLY A 288 -20.17 -2.96 4.67
N PRO A 289 -20.19 -2.79 3.33
CA PRO A 289 -20.71 -1.59 2.69
C PRO A 289 -22.09 -1.27 3.23
N ALA A 290 -22.15 -0.32 4.17
CA ALA A 290 -23.39 0.31 4.52
C ALA A 290 -23.74 1.04 3.22
N LYS A 291 -24.66 0.44 2.45
CA LYS A 291 -25.43 1.18 1.44
C LYS A 291 -25.73 2.51 2.12
N ALA A 292 -25.17 3.59 1.57
CA ALA A 292 -25.40 4.93 2.09
C ALA A 292 -26.91 5.07 2.21
N GLY A 293 -27.39 4.93 3.45
CA GLY A 293 -28.80 5.05 3.75
C GLY A 293 -29.19 6.47 3.41
N THR A 294 -30.31 6.63 2.73
CA THR A 294 -30.83 7.87 2.16
C THR A 294 -31.28 8.89 3.23
N HIS A 295 -30.59 8.97 4.37
CA HIS A 295 -30.86 9.90 5.45
C HIS A 295 -29.55 10.39 6.07
N PRO A 296 -29.23 11.69 5.97
CA PRO A 296 -28.13 12.29 6.72
C PRO A 296 -28.38 12.08 8.22
N PRO A 297 -27.38 11.66 9.01
CA PRO A 297 -27.45 11.79 10.46
C PRO A 297 -27.58 13.28 10.81
N ALA A 298 -28.45 13.62 11.75
CA ALA A 298 -28.59 14.99 12.23
C ALA A 298 -27.23 15.52 12.70
N GLY A 299 -26.80 16.64 12.10
CA GLY A 299 -25.45 17.17 12.23
C GLY A 299 -25.08 17.51 13.68
N GLN A 300 -23.92 17.02 14.11
CA GLN A 300 -23.17 17.63 15.22
C GLN A 300 -22.44 18.86 14.68
N THR A 301 -23.06 20.02 14.86
CA THR A 301 -22.53 21.34 14.50
C THR A 301 -21.68 21.93 15.61
N THR A 302 -20.62 21.24 16.05
CA THR A 302 -19.66 21.87 16.97
C THR A 302 -18.24 21.34 16.80
N ARG A 303 -17.35 22.24 16.39
CA ARG A 303 -15.90 22.07 16.31
C ARG A 303 -15.30 22.44 17.67
N GLY A 304 -14.62 21.49 18.34
CA GLY A 304 -13.87 21.73 19.58
C GLY A 304 -14.02 20.60 20.61
N HIS A 305 -12.89 20.02 21.03
CA HIS A 305 -12.84 19.10 22.17
C HIS A 305 -13.05 19.88 23.49
N ARG A 306 -13.98 19.42 24.33
CA ARG A 306 -14.02 19.80 25.74
C ARG A 306 -13.13 18.84 26.54
N ASN A 307 -11.95 19.32 26.93
CA ASN A 307 -11.17 18.71 28.00
C ASN A 307 -11.85 19.00 29.35
N GLY A 308 -11.84 17.99 30.23
CA GLY A 308 -11.94 18.16 31.68
C GLY A 308 -13.35 18.08 32.26
N ILE A 309 -13.72 16.91 32.77
CA ILE A 309 -14.37 16.82 34.09
C ILE A 309 -13.78 15.61 34.82
N GLU A 310 -13.01 15.94 35.85
CA GLU A 310 -12.56 15.06 36.92
C GLU A 310 -13.78 14.81 37.83
N GLU A 311 -14.22 13.56 37.99
CA GLU A 311 -15.13 13.21 39.09
C GLU A 311 -14.58 12.05 39.89
N ARG A 312 -14.10 12.43 41.09
CA ARG A 312 -13.90 11.56 42.25
C ARG A 312 -15.15 10.71 42.50
N ARG A 313 -14.94 9.43 42.83
CA ARG A 313 -15.76 8.76 43.84
C ARG A 313 -14.88 8.00 44.82
N LEU A 314 -14.95 8.45 46.07
CA LEU A 314 -14.62 7.72 47.29
C LEU A 314 -15.84 6.88 47.68
N ALA A 315 -15.55 5.82 48.44
CA ALA A 315 -16.39 4.76 49.01
C ALA A 315 -16.49 3.50 48.14
#